data_AF-A0A6V7NWW2-F1
#
_entry.id   AF-A0A6V7NWW2-F1
#
_cell.length_a   1.000
_cell.length_b   1.000
_cell.length_c   1.000
_cell.angle_alpha   90.00
_cell.angle_beta   90.00
_cell.angle_gamma   90.00
#
_symmetry.space_group_name_H-M   'P 1'
#
loop_
_entity.id
_entity.type
_entity.pdbx_description
1 polymer ?
#
loop_
_entity_poly.entity_id
_entity_poly.type
_entity_poly.pdbx_seq_one_letter_code
_entity_poly.pdbx_strand_id
1 'polypeptide(L)'
;MVYSSSSSSSNYSTATYYYYSSFQDTITSLCKSILPFGFKNRRLTADQRLAKRHSDSLKWQQESFHRILNLIGLQREGIAAEAEVAAFRAQLLETLIVAPPKDQEQEPAGVIRDKLLFLQELLYAKCISAEDYHSSKRPLLQRLAVQGSRSAAET
;
A
#
# COMPACT_ATOMS: atom_id res chain seq x y z
N MET A 1 45.02 -60.48 0.23
CA MET A 1 44.81 -59.15 -0.37
C MET A 1 43.36 -59.09 -0.85
N VAL A 2 42.63 -58.02 -0.47
CA VAL A 2 41.32 -57.54 -0.98
C VAL A 2 40.01 -58.16 -0.42
N TYR A 3 39.42 -57.39 0.51
CA TYR A 3 38.03 -56.95 0.80
C TYR A 3 36.77 -57.85 0.76
N SER A 4 35.98 -57.75 1.85
CA SER A 4 34.53 -57.42 1.91
C SER A 4 34.09 -57.33 3.39
N SER A 5 33.91 -56.15 4.00
CA SER A 5 32.69 -55.30 4.07
C SER A 5 31.47 -55.95 4.73
N SER A 6 31.09 -55.48 5.92
CA SER A 6 29.70 -55.51 6.42
C SER A 6 29.44 -54.40 7.45
N SER A 7 28.78 -53.36 6.95
CA SER A 7 27.76 -52.49 7.56
C SER A 7 27.83 -52.14 9.05
N SER A 8 28.35 -50.95 9.33
CA SER A 8 27.88 -50.11 10.44
C SER A 8 27.34 -48.81 9.87
N SER A 9 26.10 -48.85 9.40
CA SER A 9 25.41 -47.67 8.88
C SER A 9 23.97 -47.67 9.39
N SER A 10 23.75 -47.25 10.64
CA SER A 10 22.37 -47.00 11.12
C SER A 10 22.21 -46.09 12.36
N ASN A 11 23.23 -45.32 12.78
CA ASN A 11 23.07 -44.48 13.97
C ASN A 11 23.17 -42.96 13.73
N TYR A 12 23.77 -42.51 12.62
CA TYR A 12 23.88 -41.07 12.34
C TYR A 12 22.59 -40.46 11.75
N SER A 13 21.80 -41.24 11.00
CA SER A 13 20.53 -40.78 10.44
C SER A 13 19.45 -40.61 11.51
N THR A 14 19.46 -41.46 12.55
CA THR A 14 18.46 -41.42 13.62
C THR A 14 18.71 -40.25 14.58
N ALA A 15 19.98 -40.00 14.95
CA ALA A 15 20.34 -38.88 15.82
C ALA A 15 20.04 -37.51 15.17
N THR A 16 20.28 -37.39 13.87
CA THR A 16 19.96 -36.17 13.10
C THR A 16 18.45 -35.99 12.93
N TYR A 17 17.69 -37.07 12.73
CA TYR A 17 16.22 -37.03 12.68
C TYR A 17 15.60 -36.58 14.00
N TYR A 18 16.07 -37.11 15.15
CA TYR A 18 15.60 -36.67 16.47
C TYR A 18 15.97 -35.21 16.77
N TYR A 19 17.17 -34.78 16.39
CA TYR A 19 17.60 -33.40 16.57
C TYR A 19 16.75 -32.42 15.72
N TYR A 20 16.49 -32.77 14.45
CA TYR A 20 15.68 -31.93 13.57
C TYR A 20 14.19 -31.94 13.96
N SER A 21 13.65 -33.07 14.41
CA SER A 21 12.28 -33.18 14.91
C SER A 21 12.08 -32.36 16.18
N SER A 22 12.96 -32.48 17.17
CA SER A 22 12.92 -31.69 18.41
C SER A 22 13.03 -30.19 18.15
N PHE A 23 13.92 -29.80 17.23
CA PHE A 23 14.03 -28.41 16.80
C PHE A 23 12.77 -27.92 16.09
N GLN A 24 12.20 -28.74 15.21
CA GLN A 24 10.94 -28.43 14.52
C GLN A 24 9.77 -28.32 15.50
N ASP A 25 9.71 -29.17 16.53
CA ASP A 25 8.71 -29.10 17.59
C ASP A 25 8.90 -27.85 18.46
N THR A 26 10.15 -27.46 18.71
CA THR A 26 10.49 -26.23 19.43
C THR A 26 10.07 -25.00 18.62
N ILE A 27 10.40 -24.94 17.32
CA ILE A 27 9.92 -23.91 16.41
C ILE A 27 8.40 -23.90 16.37
N THR A 28 7.77 -25.06 16.25
CA THR A 28 6.30 -25.19 16.18
C THR A 28 5.64 -24.70 17.47
N SER A 29 6.23 -25.00 18.63
CA SER A 29 5.78 -24.52 19.95
C SER A 29 5.96 -23.01 20.08
N LEU A 30 7.11 -22.48 19.65
CA LEU A 30 7.40 -21.04 19.64
C LEU A 30 6.43 -20.30 18.71
N CYS A 31 6.16 -20.83 17.52
CA CYS A 31 5.20 -20.27 16.59
C CYS A 31 3.78 -20.33 17.16
N LYS A 32 3.41 -21.37 17.92
CA LYS A 32 2.11 -21.43 18.61
C LYS A 32 2.00 -20.44 19.78
N SER A 33 3.10 -20.12 20.46
CA SER A 33 3.08 -19.18 21.61
C SER A 33 3.21 -17.72 21.19
N ILE A 34 3.97 -17.44 20.13
CA ILE A 34 4.20 -16.08 19.61
C ILE A 34 3.07 -15.65 18.69
N LEU A 35 2.46 -16.58 17.94
CA LEU A 35 1.35 -16.25 17.08
C LEU A 35 0.01 -16.34 17.83
N PRO A 36 -0.74 -15.23 18.00
CA PRO A 36 -2.05 -15.25 18.64
C PRO A 36 -3.11 -15.77 17.65
N PHE A 37 -2.92 -16.98 17.12
CA PHE A 37 -3.73 -17.52 16.03
C PHE A 37 -4.70 -18.60 16.47
N GLY A 38 -5.86 -18.13 16.93
CA GLY A 38 -7.09 -18.63 16.34
C GLY A 38 -7.35 -17.84 15.05
N PHE A 39 -6.93 -18.37 13.90
CA PHE A 39 -7.35 -17.86 12.57
C PHE A 39 -8.83 -18.20 12.34
N LYS A 40 -9.74 -17.63 13.14
CA LYS A 40 -11.16 -17.53 12.79
C LYS A 40 -11.33 -16.21 12.09
N ASN A 41 -11.42 -16.21 10.76
CA ASN A 41 -11.92 -15.13 9.88
C ASN A 41 -12.13 -13.78 10.61
N ARG A 42 -11.04 -13.15 11.05
CA ARG A 42 -11.14 -11.97 11.90
C ARG A 42 -11.52 -10.84 10.96
N ARG A 43 -12.80 -10.46 10.99
CA ARG A 43 -13.26 -9.20 10.39
C ARG A 43 -12.22 -8.14 10.77
N LEU A 44 -11.62 -7.49 9.77
CA LEU A 44 -10.61 -6.45 10.00
C LEU A 44 -11.15 -5.49 11.06
N THR A 45 -10.35 -5.22 12.08
CA THR A 45 -10.69 -4.19 13.07
C THR A 45 -10.82 -2.83 12.36
N ALA A 46 -11.50 -1.85 12.96
CA ALA A 46 -11.65 -0.52 12.36
C ALA A 46 -10.30 0.07 11.94
N ASP A 47 -9.29 -0.07 12.81
CA ASP A 47 -7.91 0.35 12.53
C ASP A 47 -7.28 -0.40 11.35
N GLN A 48 -7.47 -1.72 11.25
CA GLN A 48 -6.98 -2.49 10.12
C GLN A 48 -7.66 -2.10 8.80
N ARG A 49 -8.96 -1.78 8.82
CA ARG A 49 -9.69 -1.27 7.64
C ARG A 49 -9.20 0.10 7.23
N LEU A 50 -8.94 0.98 8.20
CA LEU A 50 -8.38 2.30 7.97
C LEU A 50 -6.96 2.20 7.38
N ALA A 51 -6.09 1.40 7.98
CA ALA A 51 -4.75 1.14 7.47
C ALA A 51 -4.77 0.53 6.06
N LYS A 52 -5.69 -0.40 5.79
CA LYS A 52 -5.87 -0.95 4.44
C LYS A 52 -6.29 0.11 3.44
N ARG A 53 -7.33 0.91 3.74
CA ARG A 53 -7.77 2.02 2.87
C ARG A 53 -6.64 3.00 2.59
N HIS A 54 -5.83 3.30 3.60
CA HIS A 54 -4.67 4.17 3.47
C HIS A 54 -3.63 3.58 2.51
N SER A 55 -3.26 2.30 2.71
CA SER A 55 -2.33 1.59 1.84
C SER A 55 -2.85 1.49 0.40
N ASP A 56 -4.14 1.22 0.21
CA ASP A 56 -4.76 1.14 -1.11
C ASP A 56 -4.71 2.51 -1.81
N SER A 57 -4.94 3.60 -1.08
CA SER A 57 -4.81 4.97 -1.59
C SER A 57 -3.38 5.27 -2.07
N LEU A 58 -2.36 4.95 -1.27
CA LEU A 58 -0.96 5.16 -1.64
C LEU A 58 -0.56 4.32 -2.86
N LYS A 59 -0.99 3.06 -2.90
CA LYS A 59 -0.75 2.18 -4.05
C LYS A 59 -1.37 2.77 -5.32
N TRP A 60 -2.61 3.24 -5.24
CA TRP A 60 -3.27 3.89 -6.37
C TRP A 60 -2.53 5.15 -6.83
N GLN A 61 -2.01 5.97 -5.92
CA GLN A 61 -1.20 7.15 -6.27
C GLN A 61 0.06 6.75 -7.04
N GLN A 62 0.79 5.75 -6.53
CA GLN A 62 2.00 5.24 -7.18
C GLN A 62 1.70 4.69 -8.59
N GLU A 63 0.69 3.83 -8.72
CA GLU A 63 0.28 3.27 -10.02
C GLU A 63 -0.16 4.37 -11.00
N SER A 64 -0.91 5.36 -10.52
CA SER A 64 -1.36 6.49 -11.32
C SER A 64 -0.19 7.38 -11.77
N PHE A 65 0.81 7.58 -10.92
CA PHE A 65 2.03 8.32 -11.24
C PHE A 65 2.82 7.65 -12.36
N HIS A 66 3.07 6.34 -12.23
CA HIS A 66 3.75 5.57 -13.26
C HIS A 66 2.97 5.60 -14.58
N ARG A 67 1.65 5.47 -14.51
CA ARG A 67 0.79 5.50 -15.69
C ARG A 67 0.81 6.84 -16.42
N ILE A 68 0.72 7.97 -15.73
CA ILE A 68 0.77 9.29 -16.39
C ILE A 68 2.15 9.55 -17.01
N LEU A 69 3.23 9.17 -16.32
CA LEU A 69 4.58 9.31 -16.86
C LEU A 69 4.77 8.46 -18.12
N ASN A 70 4.30 7.22 -18.10
CA ASN A 70 4.35 6.34 -19.27
C ASN A 70 3.53 6.90 -20.43
N LEU A 71 2.30 7.37 -20.18
CA LEU A 71 1.45 7.97 -21.23
C LEU A 71 2.08 9.23 -21.83
N ILE A 72 2.67 10.10 -21.02
CA ILE A 72 3.42 11.27 -21.50
C ILE A 72 4.63 10.84 -22.32
N GLY A 73 5.36 9.81 -21.89
CA GLY A 73 6.46 9.23 -22.65
C GLY A 73 6.01 8.74 -24.03
N LEU A 74 4.96 7.92 -24.07
CA LEU A 74 4.38 7.41 -25.32
C LEU A 74 3.86 8.53 -26.23
N GLN A 75 3.28 9.58 -25.66
CA GLN A 75 2.80 10.76 -26.40
C GLN A 75 3.96 11.53 -27.04
N ARG A 76 5.10 11.67 -26.35
CA ARG A 76 6.31 12.28 -26.92
C ARG A 76 6.90 11.48 -28.08
N GLU A 77 6.80 10.15 -28.02
CA GLU A 77 7.22 9.25 -29.10
C GLU A 77 6.16 9.17 -30.24
N GLY A 78 5.05 9.90 -30.13
CA GLY A 78 3.98 9.89 -31.15
C GLY A 78 3.14 8.61 -31.17
N ILE A 79 3.24 7.77 -30.13
CA ILE A 79 2.52 6.48 -30.03
C ILE A 79 1.13 6.67 -29.41
N ALA A 80 1.00 7.55 -28.42
CA ALA A 80 -0.27 7.85 -27.76
C ALA A 80 -0.80 9.24 -28.15
N ALA A 81 -2.12 9.39 -28.25
CA ALA A 81 -2.72 10.68 -28.55
C ALA A 81 -2.69 11.63 -27.34
N GLU A 82 -2.51 12.93 -27.58
CA GLU A 82 -2.58 13.94 -26.50
C GLU A 82 -3.92 13.93 -25.78
N ALA A 83 -5.01 13.61 -26.51
CA ALA A 83 -6.34 13.47 -25.92
C ALA A 83 -6.40 12.37 -24.85
N GLU A 84 -5.64 11.28 -24.98
CA GLU A 84 -5.58 10.21 -23.99
C GLU A 84 -4.85 10.67 -22.72
N VAL A 85 -3.74 11.40 -22.88
CA VAL A 85 -3.00 12.01 -21.77
C VAL A 85 -3.90 13.00 -21.02
N ALA A 86 -4.60 13.87 -21.75
CA ALA A 86 -5.51 14.86 -21.19
C ALA A 86 -6.69 14.21 -20.45
N ALA A 87 -7.32 13.18 -21.04
CA ALA A 87 -8.41 12.45 -20.42
C ALA A 87 -7.96 11.75 -19.13
N PHE A 88 -6.80 11.08 -19.16
CA PHE A 88 -6.25 10.44 -17.96
C PHE A 88 -5.92 11.46 -16.88
N ARG A 89 -5.32 12.60 -17.25
CA ARG A 89 -5.01 13.70 -16.34
C ARG A 89 -6.27 14.21 -15.64
N ALA A 90 -7.32 14.50 -16.40
CA ALA A 90 -8.59 14.97 -15.86
C ALA A 90 -9.20 13.94 -14.88
N GLN A 91 -9.26 12.67 -15.28
CA GLN A 91 -9.78 11.60 -14.41
C GLN A 91 -8.97 11.46 -13.11
N LEU A 92 -7.64 11.53 -13.20
CA LEU A 92 -6.74 11.42 -12.06
C LEU A 92 -7.01 12.55 -11.06
N LEU A 93 -7.10 13.80 -11.54
CA LEU A 93 -7.36 14.97 -10.70
C LEU A 93 -8.76 14.92 -10.08
N GLU A 94 -9.78 14.57 -10.86
CA GLU A 94 -11.15 14.35 -10.35
C GLU A 94 -11.15 13.31 -9.21
N THR A 95 -10.49 12.16 -9.42
CA THR A 95 -10.39 11.10 -8.40
C THR A 95 -9.68 11.58 -7.13
N LEU A 96 -8.70 12.48 -7.24
CA LEU A 96 -8.03 13.05 -6.07
C LEU A 96 -8.97 13.93 -5.25
N ILE A 97 -9.76 14.78 -5.93
CA ILE A 97 -10.62 15.75 -5.27
C ILE A 97 -11.95 15.19 -4.81
N VAL A 98 -12.41 14.05 -5.35
CA VAL A 98 -13.63 13.38 -4.89
C VAL A 98 -13.56 13.18 -3.38
N ALA A 99 -14.57 13.71 -2.70
CA ALA A 99 -14.78 13.51 -1.28
C ALA A 99 -15.45 12.15 -1.05
N PRO A 100 -15.11 11.43 0.03
CA PRO A 100 -15.86 10.24 0.40
C PRO A 100 -17.34 10.58 0.64
N PRO A 101 -18.28 9.64 0.37
CA PRO A 101 -19.70 9.81 0.65
C PRO A 101 -19.96 10.23 2.09
N LYS A 102 -21.02 11.02 2.33
CA LYS A 102 -21.41 11.50 3.67
C LYS A 102 -21.66 10.36 4.68
N ASP A 103 -21.98 9.18 4.18
CA ASP A 103 -22.29 7.99 4.96
C ASP A 103 -21.03 7.20 5.36
N GLN A 104 -19.85 7.57 4.84
CA GLN A 104 -18.56 7.00 5.20
C GLN A 104 -17.85 7.85 6.25
N GLU A 105 -17.03 7.18 7.07
CA GLU A 105 -16.10 7.85 7.98
C GLU A 105 -15.28 8.90 7.24
N GLN A 106 -15.16 10.07 7.88
CA GLN A 106 -14.42 11.21 7.37
C GLN A 106 -12.99 10.78 7.02
N GLU A 107 -12.51 11.22 5.86
CA GLU A 107 -11.19 10.85 5.36
C GLU A 107 -10.10 11.26 6.36
N PRO A 108 -9.22 10.36 6.82
CA PRO A 108 -8.18 10.73 7.78
C PRO A 108 -7.28 11.87 7.27
N ALA A 109 -6.89 12.80 8.15
CA ALA A 109 -6.02 13.92 7.80
C ALA A 109 -4.68 13.50 7.17
N GLY A 110 -4.17 12.29 7.51
CA GLY A 110 -3.00 11.69 6.85
C GLY A 110 -3.20 11.51 5.34
N VAL A 111 -4.34 10.94 4.94
CA VAL A 111 -4.66 10.65 3.54
C VAL A 111 -4.76 11.94 2.72
N ILE A 112 -5.37 12.97 3.29
CA ILE A 112 -5.49 14.28 2.65
C ILE A 112 -4.11 14.92 2.45
N ARG A 113 -3.21 14.80 3.43
CA ARG A 113 -1.82 15.26 3.30
C ARG A 113 -1.08 14.51 2.20
N ASP A 114 -1.24 13.19 2.12
CA ASP A 114 -0.63 12.38 1.07
C ASP A 114 -1.16 12.75 -0.32
N LYS A 115 -2.47 13.02 -0.47
CA LYS A 115 -3.05 13.57 -1.71
C LYS A 115 -2.44 14.93 -2.09
N LEU A 116 -2.19 15.81 -1.12
CA LEU A 116 -1.56 17.11 -1.36
C LEU A 116 -0.09 16.98 -1.81
N LEU A 117 0.66 16.05 -1.20
CA LEU A 117 2.03 15.74 -1.60
C LEU A 117 2.06 15.17 -3.02
N PHE A 118 1.20 14.21 -3.31
CA PHE A 118 1.10 13.64 -4.65
C PHE A 118 0.74 14.69 -5.71
N LEU A 119 -0.15 15.63 -5.39
CA LEU A 119 -0.47 16.75 -6.29
C LEU A 119 0.76 17.65 -6.56
N GLN A 120 1.61 17.84 -5.57
CA GLN A 120 2.88 18.57 -5.73
C GLN A 120 3.88 17.79 -6.60
N GLU A 121 3.97 16.47 -6.43
CA GLU A 121 4.82 15.60 -7.26
C GLU A 121 4.40 15.65 -8.74
N LEU A 122 3.10 15.61 -9.02
CA LEU A 122 2.56 15.75 -10.38
C LEU A 122 2.94 17.09 -11.01
N LEU A 123 2.87 18.19 -10.24
CA LEU A 123 3.27 19.51 -10.72
C LEU A 123 4.77 19.55 -11.00
N TYR A 124 5.59 19.04 -10.09
CA TYR A 124 7.05 19.03 -10.23
C TYR A 124 7.51 18.21 -11.44
N ALA A 125 6.86 17.07 -11.68
CA ALA A 125 7.09 16.23 -12.85
C ALA A 125 6.53 16.82 -14.17
N LYS A 126 5.89 18.00 -14.12
CA LYS A 126 5.21 18.65 -15.25
C LYS A 126 4.10 17.78 -15.86
N CYS A 127 3.49 16.92 -15.04
CA CYS A 127 2.35 16.09 -15.44
C CYS A 127 1.04 16.88 -15.47
N ILE A 128 0.96 17.98 -14.73
CA ILE A 128 -0.21 18.88 -14.64
C ILE A 128 0.22 20.35 -14.73
N SER A 129 -0.71 21.22 -15.10
CA SER A 129 -0.45 22.67 -15.11
C SER A 129 -0.51 23.29 -13.70
N ALA A 130 -0.02 24.52 -13.56
CA ALA A 130 -0.18 25.27 -12.31
C ALA A 130 -1.67 25.54 -11.98
N GLU A 131 -2.49 25.76 -13.00
CA GLU A 131 -3.94 25.95 -12.85
C GLU A 131 -4.61 24.69 -12.29
N ASP A 132 -4.31 23.53 -12.87
CA ASP A 132 -4.78 22.21 -12.40
C ASP A 132 -4.37 21.94 -10.95
N TYR A 133 -3.13 22.30 -10.60
CA TYR A 133 -2.62 22.18 -9.24
C TYR A 133 -3.44 23.05 -8.27
N HIS A 134 -3.65 24.34 -8.58
CA HIS A 134 -4.37 25.24 -7.69
C HIS A 134 -5.85 24.91 -7.57
N SER A 135 -6.50 24.51 -8.67
CA SER A 135 -7.91 24.10 -8.68
C SER A 135 -8.11 22.84 -7.82
N SER A 136 -7.23 21.85 -7.97
CA SER A 136 -7.32 20.57 -7.24
C SER A 136 -6.88 20.67 -5.78
N LYS A 137 -5.94 21.55 -5.46
CA LYS A 137 -5.44 21.77 -4.09
C LYS A 137 -6.49 22.35 -3.15
N ARG A 138 -7.30 23.29 -3.66
CA ARG A 138 -8.28 24.05 -2.86
C ARG A 138 -9.29 23.16 -2.10
N PRO A 139 -10.00 22.20 -2.73
CA PRO A 139 -10.95 21.34 -2.02
C PRO A 139 -10.27 20.41 -1.00
N LEU A 140 -9.02 20.02 -1.22
CA LEU A 140 -8.25 19.22 -0.25
C LEU A 140 -7.92 20.03 1.01
N LEU A 141 -7.46 21.27 0.84
CA LEU A 141 -7.17 22.16 1.98
C LEU A 141 -8.44 22.51 2.76
N GLN A 142 -9.56 22.73 2.09
CA GLN A 142 -10.85 23.00 2.75
C GLN A 142 -11.26 21.82 3.65
N ARG A 143 -11.13 20.57 3.16
CA ARG A 143 -11.40 19.38 3.97
C ARG A 143 -10.46 19.26 5.17
N LEU A 144 -9.17 19.56 4.98
CA LEU A 144 -8.20 19.53 6.07
C LEU A 144 -8.50 20.60 7.14
N ALA A 145 -8.92 21.79 6.72
CA ALA A 145 -9.30 22.87 7.63
C ALA A 145 -10.53 22.51 8.49
N VAL A 146 -11.55 21.87 7.89
CA VAL A 146 -12.75 21.39 8.61
C VAL A 146 -12.38 20.38 9.71
N GLN A 147 -11.39 19.52 9.46
CA GLN A 147 -10.89 18.57 10.47
C GLN A 147 -10.12 19.29 11.58
N GLY A 148 -9.28 20.26 11.24
CA GLY A 148 -8.55 21.07 12.21
C GLY A 148 -9.46 21.88 13.12
N SER A 149 -10.56 22.44 12.61
CA SER A 149 -11.55 23.16 13.42
C SER A 149 -12.34 22.25 14.36
N ARG A 150 -12.57 20.98 13.99
CA ARG A 150 -13.31 20.03 14.82
C ARG A 150 -12.52 19.62 16.06
N SER A 151 -11.21 19.39 15.91
CA SER A 151 -10.33 19.06 17.03
C SER A 151 -10.15 20.21 18.05
N ALA A 152 -10.38 21.47 17.64
CA ALA A 152 -10.29 22.64 18.51
C ALA A 152 -11.61 23.00 19.23
N ALA A 153 -12.74 22.43 18.79
CA ALA A 153 -14.06 22.68 19.39
C ALA A 153 -14.48 21.61 20.42
N GLU A 154 -13.71 20.53 20.54
CA GLU A 154 -13.90 19.44 21.52
C GLU A 154 -13.01 19.60 22.78
N THR A 155 -12.31 20.74 22.91
CA THR A 155 -11.52 21.16 24.09
C THR A 155 -12.11 22.39 24.75
#